data_AF-A0A919BTS2-F1
#
_entry.id   AF-A0A919BTS2-F1
#
_cell.length_a   1.000
_cell.length_b   1.000
_cell.length_c   1.000
_cell.angle_alpha   90.00
_cell.angle_beta   90.00
_cell.angle_gamma   90.00
#
_symmetry.space_group_name_H-M   'P 1'
#
loop_
_entity.id
_entity.type
_entity.pdbx_description
1 polymer ?
#
loop_
_entity_poly.entity_id
_entity_poly.type
_entity_poly.pdbx_seq_one_letter_code
_entity_poly.pdbx_strand_id
1 'polypeptide(L)'
;MTERTGLACADVTWAGHTFVRLATKRPQYTSDGIKALEEARAAWPRGARRGSVEVLTASARIHLASGDFDQVARHAADAVRIATDTDSSRNLTAAFAVQSAITTRPQGL
;
A
#
# COMPACT_ATOMS: atom_id res chain seq x y z
N MET A 1 29.06 2.87 -4.66
CA MET A 1 27.89 3.72 -4.99
C MET A 1 26.64 2.90 -4.69
N THR A 2 26.24 2.79 -3.42
CA THR A 2 25.32 1.72 -2.98
C THR A 2 24.37 2.11 -1.83
N GLU A 3 24.28 3.39 -1.47
CA GLU A 3 23.50 3.84 -0.30
C GLU A 3 22.13 4.48 -0.63
N ARG A 4 21.87 4.88 -1.88
CA ARG A 4 20.61 5.60 -2.21
C ARG A 4 19.35 4.74 -2.20
N THR A 5 19.46 3.43 -2.35
CA THR A 5 18.31 2.52 -2.37
C THR A 5 17.76 2.21 -0.97
N GLY A 6 18.59 2.33 0.08
CA GLY A 6 18.18 2.05 1.46
C GLY A 6 17.32 3.16 2.08
N LEU A 7 17.71 4.44 1.89
CA LEU A 7 16.96 5.57 2.43
C LEU A 7 15.55 5.67 1.84
N ALA A 8 15.41 5.49 0.52
CA ALA A 8 14.11 5.60 -0.15
C ALA A 8 13.11 4.52 0.31
N CYS A 9 13.58 3.38 0.81
CA CYS A 9 12.71 2.32 1.31
C CYS A 9 12.24 2.60 2.74
N ALA A 10 13.12 3.11 3.62
CA ALA A 10 12.77 3.43 5.00
C ALA A 10 11.80 4.63 5.11
N ASP A 11 11.92 5.60 4.19
CA ASP A 11 11.07 6.79 4.19
C ASP A 11 9.61 6.49 3.85
N VAL A 12 9.37 5.48 3.02
CA VAL A 12 8.01 5.14 2.58
C VAL A 12 7.24 4.34 3.62
N THR A 13 7.91 3.58 4.48
CA THR A 13 7.25 2.76 5.50
C THR A 13 6.52 3.63 6.53
N TRP A 14 7.15 4.71 7.01
CA TRP A 14 6.50 5.65 7.94
C TRP A 14 5.54 6.61 7.24
N ALA A 15 5.86 7.06 6.03
CA ALA A 15 4.99 7.94 5.25
C ALA A 15 3.67 7.25 4.90
N GLY A 16 3.72 5.99 4.46
CA GLY A 16 2.53 5.18 4.19
C GLY A 16 1.63 5.01 5.41
N HIS A 17 2.21 4.75 6.58
CA HIS A 17 1.44 4.67 7.83
C HIS A 17 0.77 6.01 8.17
N THR A 18 1.48 7.12 7.99
CA THR A 18 0.96 8.47 8.23
C THR A 18 -0.23 8.77 7.31
N PHE A 19 -0.11 8.51 6.01
CA PHE A 19 -1.21 8.71 5.06
C PHE A 19 -2.43 7.83 5.38
N VAL A 20 -2.23 6.56 5.75
CA VAL A 20 -3.34 5.69 6.18
C VAL A 20 -4.07 6.28 7.40
N ARG A 21 -3.33 6.74 8.42
CA ARG A 21 -3.95 7.36 9.61
C ARG A 21 -4.69 8.64 9.27
N LEU A 22 -4.10 9.50 8.43
CA LEU A 22 -4.71 10.75 8.00
C LEU A 22 -5.99 10.50 7.21
N ALA A 23 -5.96 9.64 6.18
CA ALA A 23 -7.13 9.29 5.38
C ALA A 23 -8.26 8.69 6.23
N THR A 24 -7.92 7.81 7.17
CA THR A 24 -8.91 7.19 8.08
C THR A 24 -9.59 8.21 9.00
N LYS A 25 -8.87 9.25 9.45
CA LYS A 25 -9.39 10.23 10.42
C LYS A 25 -9.94 11.49 9.77
N ARG A 26 -9.50 11.79 8.55
CA ARG A 26 -9.74 13.04 7.84
C ARG A 26 -9.84 12.73 6.33
N PRO A 27 -11.04 12.32 5.85
CA PRO A 27 -11.25 11.85 4.49
C PRO A 27 -10.85 12.85 3.39
N GLN A 28 -10.77 14.15 3.72
CA GLN A 28 -10.29 15.18 2.79
C GLN A 28 -8.85 14.96 2.31
N TYR A 29 -8.03 14.18 3.02
CA TYR A 29 -6.65 13.90 2.63
C TYR A 29 -6.47 12.59 1.85
N THR A 30 -7.55 11.87 1.58
CA THR A 30 -7.51 10.57 0.87
C THR A 30 -6.89 10.70 -0.52
N SER A 31 -7.36 11.65 -1.33
CA SER A 31 -6.88 11.82 -2.71
C SER A 31 -5.42 12.27 -2.77
N ASP A 32 -5.04 13.26 -1.95
CA ASP A 32 -3.66 13.74 -1.87
C ASP A 32 -2.70 12.65 -1.38
N GLY A 33 -3.12 11.86 -0.38
CA GLY A 33 -2.34 10.74 0.15
C GLY A 33 -2.11 9.64 -0.88
N ILE A 34 -3.14 9.28 -1.66
CA ILE A 34 -3.00 8.31 -2.77
C ILE A 34 -2.04 8.84 -3.82
N LYS A 35 -2.22 10.09 -4.25
CA LYS A 35 -1.36 10.72 -5.25
C LYS A 35 0.12 10.73 -4.83
N ALA A 36 0.40 11.10 -3.58
CA ALA A 36 1.76 11.10 -3.04
C ALA A 36 2.39 9.69 -3.03
N LEU A 37 1.59 8.66 -2.72
CA LEU A 37 2.03 7.26 -2.76
C LEU A 37 2.31 6.79 -4.20
N GLU A 38 1.48 7.16 -5.17
CA GLU A 38 1.68 6.84 -6.58
C GLU A 38 2.94 7.51 -7.14
N GLU A 39 3.14 8.79 -6.85
CA GLU A 39 4.34 9.54 -7.24
C GLU A 39 5.61 8.91 -6.62
N ALA A 40 5.56 8.53 -5.34
CA ALA A 40 6.66 7.83 -4.68
C ALA A 40 7.00 6.49 -5.36
N ARG A 41 5.98 5.71 -5.74
CA ARG A 41 6.17 4.44 -6.46
C ARG A 41 6.72 4.66 -7.88
N ALA A 42 6.27 5.69 -8.58
CA ALA A 42 6.72 6.01 -9.93
C ALA A 42 8.19 6.48 -9.97
N ALA A 43 8.64 7.16 -8.91
CA ALA A 43 10.01 7.63 -8.79
C ALA A 43 11.02 6.51 -8.48
N TRP A 44 10.56 5.31 -8.09
CA TRP A 44 11.45 4.21 -7.76
C TRP A 44 12.06 3.52 -8.99
N PRO A 45 13.34 3.13 -8.92
CA PRO A 45 13.94 2.28 -9.94
C PRO A 45 13.15 0.97 -10.08
N ARG A 46 13.03 0.44 -11.30
CA ARG A 46 12.33 -0.83 -11.59
C ARG A 46 12.77 -2.03 -10.73
N GLY A 47 13.97 -1.97 -10.13
CA GLY A 47 14.51 -2.97 -9.20
C GLY A 47 14.00 -2.88 -7.75
N ALA A 48 13.38 -1.77 -7.32
CA ALA A 48 12.89 -1.57 -5.96
C ALA A 48 11.52 -2.26 -5.70
N ARG A 49 11.37 -3.50 -6.18
CA ARG A 49 10.10 -4.25 -6.16
C ARG A 49 9.58 -4.48 -4.74
N ARG A 50 10.45 -4.70 -3.74
CA ARG A 50 10.02 -4.90 -2.35
C ARG A 50 9.33 -3.68 -1.74
N GLY A 51 9.88 -2.48 -1.95
CA GLY A 51 9.27 -1.23 -1.47
C GLY A 51 7.90 -0.97 -2.12
N SER A 52 7.72 -1.37 -3.38
CA SER A 52 6.45 -1.20 -4.08
C SER A 52 5.27 -1.91 -3.41
N VAL A 53 5.52 -3.02 -2.69
CA VAL A 53 4.48 -3.73 -1.94
C VAL A 53 3.97 -2.91 -0.76
N GLU A 54 4.86 -2.18 -0.07
CA GLU A 54 4.47 -1.34 1.07
C GLU A 54 3.56 -0.20 0.61
N VAL A 55 3.89 0.45 -0.52
CA VAL A 55 3.07 1.49 -1.14
C VAL A 55 1.71 0.97 -1.57
N LEU A 56 1.69 -0.16 -2.26
CA LEU A 56 0.46 -0.80 -2.71
C LEU A 56 -0.44 -1.17 -1.53
N THR A 57 0.14 -1.71 -0.46
CA THR A 57 -0.59 -2.07 0.75
C THR A 57 -1.13 -0.82 1.47
N ALA A 58 -0.35 0.26 1.54
CA ALA A 58 -0.81 1.53 2.11
C ALA A 58 -1.95 2.14 1.29
N SER A 59 -1.84 2.12 -0.04
CA SER A 59 -2.88 2.61 -0.96
C SER A 59 -4.17 1.82 -0.80
N ALA A 60 -4.07 0.47 -0.76
CA ALA A 60 -5.20 -0.40 -0.51
C ALA A 60 -5.90 -0.10 0.83
N ARG A 61 -5.15 0.19 1.90
CA ARG A 61 -5.73 0.56 3.21
C ARG A 61 -6.44 1.92 3.17
N ILE A 62 -5.93 2.88 2.41
CA ILE A 62 -6.58 4.17 2.21
C ILE A 62 -7.91 3.98 1.46
N HIS A 63 -7.90 3.23 0.35
CA HIS A 63 -9.13 2.90 -0.38
C HIS A 63 -10.14 2.09 0.45
N LEU A 64 -9.64 1.21 1.33
CA LEU A 64 -10.51 0.47 2.26
C LEU A 64 -11.21 1.43 3.24
N ALA A 65 -10.49 2.44 3.73
CA ALA A 65 -11.07 3.47 4.60
C ALA A 65 -12.08 4.36 3.86
N SER A 66 -11.91 4.59 2.56
CA SER A 66 -12.85 5.35 1.73
C SER A 66 -14.01 4.52 1.15
N GLY A 67 -13.98 3.19 1.30
CA GLY A 67 -15.00 2.29 0.77
C GLY A 67 -14.86 1.95 -0.72
N ASP A 68 -13.72 2.28 -1.35
CA ASP A 68 -13.46 2.00 -2.76
C ASP A 68 -12.87 0.58 -2.94
N PHE A 69 -13.72 -0.43 -2.79
CA PHE A 69 -13.30 -1.83 -2.76
C PHE A 69 -12.67 -2.33 -4.06
N ASP A 70 -13.06 -1.75 -5.19
CA ASP A 70 -12.48 -2.07 -6.49
C ASP A 70 -10.99 -1.72 -6.51
N GLN A 71 -10.64 -0.53 -5.99
CA GLN A 71 -9.25 -0.14 -5.83
C GLN A 71 -8.53 -0.96 -4.76
N VAL A 72 -9.19 -1.33 -3.65
CA VAL A 72 -8.59 -2.24 -2.66
C VAL A 72 -8.19 -3.56 -3.32
N ALA A 73 -9.09 -4.18 -4.09
CA ALA A 73 -8.86 -5.46 -4.75
C ALA A 73 -7.69 -5.36 -5.75
N ARG A 74 -7.65 -4.30 -6.56
CA ARG A 74 -6.56 -4.07 -7.52
C ARG A 74 -5.21 -3.93 -6.83
N HIS A 75 -5.10 -3.05 -5.84
CA HIS A 75 -3.84 -2.81 -5.15
C HIS A 75 -3.37 -4.01 -4.31
N ALA A 76 -4.31 -4.72 -3.67
CA ALA A 76 -4.00 -5.93 -2.90
C ALA A 76 -3.48 -7.07 -3.79
N ALA A 77 -4.10 -7.29 -4.96
CA ALA A 77 -3.67 -8.31 -5.91
C ALA A 77 -2.26 -8.02 -6.44
N ASP A 78 -1.97 -6.77 -6.79
CA ASP A 78 -0.63 -6.35 -7.20
C ASP A 78 0.40 -6.54 -6.07
N ALA A 79 0.04 -6.20 -4.83
CA ALA A 79 0.89 -6.38 -3.66
C ALA A 79 1.24 -7.85 -3.43
N VAL A 80 0.24 -8.75 -3.50
CA VAL A 80 0.44 -10.20 -3.37
C VAL A 80 1.36 -10.72 -4.47
N ARG A 81 1.11 -10.36 -5.73
CA ARG A 81 1.94 -10.79 -6.87
C ARG A 81 3.41 -10.42 -6.66
N ILE A 82 3.69 -9.16 -6.34
CA ILE A 82 5.07 -8.69 -6.16
C ILE A 82 5.71 -9.27 -4.88
N ALA A 83 4.94 -9.47 -3.81
CA ALA A 83 5.45 -10.11 -2.59
C ALA A 83 5.88 -11.56 -2.85
N THR A 84 5.11 -12.31 -3.63
CA THR A 84 5.45 -13.66 -4.10
C THR A 84 6.70 -13.62 -4.99
N ASP A 85 6.75 -12.71 -5.97
CA ASP A 85 7.91 -12.57 -6.88
C ASP A 85 9.21 -12.21 -6.15
N THR A 86 9.11 -11.59 -4.97
CA THR A 86 10.27 -11.13 -4.18
C THR A 86 10.58 -12.01 -2.96
N ASP A 87 9.85 -13.12 -2.83
CA ASP A 87 9.92 -14.09 -1.73
C ASP A 87 9.94 -13.40 -0.35
N SER A 88 9.00 -12.47 -0.15
CA SER A 88 8.92 -11.68 1.08
C SER A 88 7.70 -12.06 1.89
N SER A 89 7.87 -12.97 2.85
CA SER A 89 6.80 -13.46 3.75
C SER A 89 6.09 -12.31 4.49
N ARG A 90 6.85 -11.35 5.02
CA ARG A 90 6.29 -10.15 5.69
C ARG A 90 5.36 -9.36 4.77
N ASN A 91 5.81 -9.09 3.54
CA ASN A 91 5.02 -8.34 2.57
C ASN A 91 3.80 -9.14 2.10
N LEU A 92 3.94 -10.45 1.98
CA LEU A 92 2.86 -11.35 1.62
C LEU A 92 1.77 -11.38 2.70
N THR A 93 2.14 -11.47 3.98
CA THR A 93 1.21 -11.37 5.11
C THR A 93 0.48 -10.03 5.11
N ALA A 94 1.19 -8.92 4.89
CA ALA A 94 0.59 -7.59 4.87
C ALA A 94 -0.41 -7.42 3.71
N ALA A 95 -0.07 -7.93 2.53
CA ALA A 95 -0.94 -7.89 1.35
C ALA A 95 -2.20 -8.76 1.55
N PHE A 96 -2.05 -9.99 2.05
CA PHE A 96 -3.20 -10.85 2.34
C PHE A 96 -4.12 -10.28 3.42
N ALA A 97 -3.58 -9.64 4.46
CA ALA A 97 -4.39 -9.00 5.49
C ALA A 97 -5.30 -7.89 4.95
N VAL A 98 -4.86 -7.14 3.93
CA VAL A 98 -5.71 -6.13 3.29
C VAL A 98 -6.72 -6.77 2.33
N GLN A 99 -6.34 -7.86 1.65
CA GLN A 99 -7.23 -8.58 0.73
C GLN A 99 -8.40 -9.23 1.48
N SER A 100 -8.13 -9.88 2.62
CA SER A 100 -9.16 -10.51 3.45
C SER A 100 -10.08 -9.49 4.12
N ALA A 101 -9.63 -8.25 4.34
CA ALA A 101 -10.48 -7.18 4.87
C ALA A 101 -11.66 -6.83 3.94
N ILE A 102 -11.57 -7.14 2.65
CA ILE A 102 -12.68 -6.98 1.68
C ILE A 102 -13.80 -7.99 1.99
N THR A 103 -13.44 -9.23 2.33
CA THR A 103 -14.39 -10.34 2.49
C THR A 103 -14.98 -10.44 3.89
N THR A 104 -14.38 -9.78 4.90
CA THR A 104 -14.81 -9.90 6.31
C THR A 104 -15.88 -8.87 6.72
N ARG A 105 -16.51 -8.16 5.77
CA ARG A 105 -17.54 -7.18 6.09
C ARG A 105 -18.89 -7.89 6.33
N PRO A 106 -19.62 -7.59 7.42
CA PRO A 106 -20.99 -8.08 7.58
C PRO A 106 -21.82 -7.55 6.41
N GLN A 107 -22.35 -8.46 5.60
CA GLN A 107 -23.35 -8.13 4.59
C GLN A 107 -24.66 -7.84 5.33
N GLY A 108 -24.99 -6.56 5.50
CA GLY A 108 -26.31 -6.13 5.95
C GLY A 108 -26.29 -5.19 7.16
N LEU A 109 -26.59 -3.92 6.89
CA LEU A 109 -27.50 -3.09 7.68
C LEU A 109 -28.44 -2.39 6.70
#